data_AF-A0A643CCC7-F1
#
_entry.id   AF-A0A643CCC7-F1
#
_cell.length_a   1.000
_cell.length_b   1.000
_cell.length_c   1.000
_cell.angle_alpha   90.00
_cell.angle_beta   90.00
_cell.angle_gamma   90.00
#
_symmetry.space_group_name_H-M   'P 1'
#
loop_
_entity.id
_entity.type
_entity.pdbx_description
1 polymer ?
#
loop_
_entity_poly.entity_id
_entity_poly.type
_entity_poly.pdbx_seq_one_letter_code
_entity_poly.pdbx_strand_id
1 'polypeptide(L)'
;RLVQHILGTEDLIVEVTANDAVRFYPWTIDNKYYSADINLCVVPNKFLITAEIAESVQAFVVYFDSTQKSGLDSVSSWLPLAEAWLPEVMILVCDRVSENGVNRQKAQEWCIKHGFELVELSPEDLPEEDDDFPESTGVKRIVQALNANVWSNVVMKN
;
A
#
# COMPACT_ATOMS: atom_id res chain seq x y z
N ARG A 1 2.75 -10.70 7.01
CA ARG A 1 3.50 -9.78 7.91
C ARG A 1 3.20 -8.32 7.63
N LEU A 2 3.31 -7.81 6.38
CA LEU A 2 2.99 -6.39 6.11
C LEU A 2 1.60 -5.97 6.61
N VAL A 3 0.55 -6.76 6.32
CA VAL A 3 -0.81 -6.50 6.82
C VAL A 3 -0.88 -6.43 8.35
N GLN A 4 -0.23 -7.35 9.07
CA GLN A 4 -0.17 -7.33 10.54
C GLN A 4 0.46 -6.04 11.06
N HIS A 5 1.54 -5.60 10.41
CA HIS A 5 2.19 -4.35 10.81
C HIS A 5 1.32 -3.13 10.51
N ILE A 6 0.58 -3.11 9.39
CA ILE A 6 -0.35 -2.02 9.05
C ILE A 6 -1.49 -1.95 10.08
N LEU A 7 -2.04 -3.10 10.47
CA LEU A 7 -3.14 -3.19 11.43
C LEU A 7 -2.69 -3.04 12.89
N GLY A 8 -1.40 -3.14 13.17
CA GLY A 8 -0.84 -3.05 14.52
C GLY A 8 -1.26 -4.20 15.44
N THR A 9 -1.69 -5.35 14.89
CA THR A 9 -2.14 -6.52 15.66
C THR A 9 -1.61 -7.82 15.08
N GLU A 10 -1.27 -8.77 15.96
CA GLU A 10 -0.93 -10.15 15.58
C GLU A 10 -2.19 -11.02 15.42
N ASP A 11 -3.27 -10.67 16.14
CA ASP A 11 -4.56 -11.35 16.11
C ASP A 11 -5.40 -10.84 14.94
N LEU A 12 -5.16 -11.40 13.76
CA LEU A 12 -5.87 -11.04 12.54
C LEU A 12 -7.24 -11.70 12.48
N ILE A 13 -8.29 -10.88 12.40
CA ILE A 13 -9.59 -11.32 11.92
C ILE A 13 -9.52 -11.35 10.40
N VAL A 14 -9.67 -12.54 9.81
CA VAL A 14 -9.58 -12.75 8.36
C VAL A 14 -10.89 -13.28 7.85
N GLU A 15 -11.45 -12.59 6.87
CA GLU A 15 -12.51 -13.12 6.02
C GLU A 15 -11.87 -13.64 4.73
N VAL A 16 -12.23 -14.85 4.31
CA VAL A 16 -11.65 -15.46 3.11
C VAL A 16 -12.72 -15.84 2.12
N THR A 17 -12.42 -15.68 0.83
CA THR A 17 -13.26 -16.20 -0.25
C THR A 17 -13.41 -17.71 -0.16
N ALA A 18 -14.44 -18.27 -0.80
CA ALA A 18 -14.77 -19.70 -0.76
C ALA A 18 -13.63 -20.65 -1.20
N ASN A 19 -12.62 -20.14 -1.90
CA ASN A 19 -11.42 -20.87 -2.35
C ASN A 19 -10.14 -20.56 -1.53
N ASP A 20 -10.26 -19.86 -0.41
CA ASP A 20 -9.20 -19.38 0.48
C ASP A 20 -8.12 -18.48 -0.19
N ALA A 21 -8.37 -18.03 -1.42
CA ALA A 21 -7.33 -17.38 -2.23
C ALA A 21 -7.20 -15.88 -1.96
N VAL A 22 -8.31 -15.19 -1.67
CA VAL A 22 -8.34 -13.75 -1.39
C VAL A 22 -8.72 -13.54 0.07
N ARG A 23 -7.90 -12.77 0.78
CA ARG A 23 -8.07 -12.49 2.22
C ARG A 23 -8.44 -11.04 2.44
N PHE A 24 -9.50 -10.81 3.20
CA PHE A 24 -9.94 -9.51 3.66
C PHE A 24 -9.64 -9.37 5.14
N TYR A 25 -9.09 -8.21 5.51
CA TYR A 25 -8.81 -7.86 6.88
C TYR A 25 -9.57 -6.57 7.19
N PRO A 26 -10.69 -6.66 7.92
CA PRO A 26 -11.43 -5.49 8.36
C PRO A 26 -10.55 -4.60 9.23
N TRP A 27 -10.62 -3.29 8.97
CA TRP A 27 -9.89 -2.29 9.72
C TRP A 27 -10.71 -1.01 9.84
N THR A 28 -10.96 -0.60 11.08
CA THR A 28 -11.53 0.70 11.37
C THR A 28 -10.41 1.72 11.50
N ILE A 29 -10.37 2.68 10.58
CA ILE A 29 -9.59 3.90 10.75
C ILE A 29 -10.40 4.79 11.70
N ASP A 30 -9.84 5.09 12.86
CA ASP A 30 -10.46 5.99 13.83
C ASP A 30 -9.44 7.03 14.30
N ASN A 31 -9.42 8.19 13.64
CA ASN A 31 -8.46 9.25 13.92
C ASN A 31 -9.14 10.46 14.58
N LYS A 32 -8.41 11.57 14.75
CA LYS A 32 -8.94 12.79 15.39
C LYS A 32 -10.09 13.43 14.60
N TYR A 33 -10.11 13.27 13.29
CA TYR A 33 -10.99 13.98 12.37
C TYR A 33 -12.20 13.14 11.94
N TYR A 34 -12.01 11.83 11.78
CA TYR A 34 -13.06 10.95 11.26
C TYR A 34 -12.90 9.50 11.72
N SER A 35 -13.96 8.71 11.47
CA SER A 35 -13.94 7.25 11.49
C SER A 35 -14.34 6.68 10.12
N ALA A 36 -13.75 5.58 9.69
CA ALA A 36 -14.10 4.87 8.46
C ALA A 36 -13.78 3.37 8.59
N ASP A 37 -14.68 2.52 8.11
CA ASP A 37 -14.49 1.07 8.09
C ASP A 37 -13.99 0.63 6.71
N ILE A 38 -12.79 0.08 6.63
CA ILE A 38 -12.20 -0.38 5.37
C ILE A 38 -11.79 -1.84 5.47
N ASN A 39 -11.48 -2.43 4.32
CA ASN A 39 -10.90 -3.76 4.25
C ASN A 39 -9.55 -3.69 3.55
N LEU A 40 -8.50 -4.23 4.17
CA LEU A 40 -7.28 -4.55 3.45
C LEU A 40 -7.52 -5.86 2.69
N CYS A 41 -7.52 -5.81 1.37
CA CYS A 41 -7.69 -6.97 0.51
C CYS A 41 -6.33 -7.47 -0.01
N VAL A 42 -5.98 -8.70 0.33
CA VAL A 42 -4.77 -9.36 -0.17
C VAL A 42 -5.14 -10.36 -1.25
N VAL A 43 -4.72 -10.04 -2.46
CA VAL A 43 -4.87 -10.85 -3.67
C VAL A 43 -3.50 -11.39 -4.11
N PRO A 44 -3.28 -12.72 -4.17
CA PRO A 44 -2.01 -13.28 -4.59
C PRO A 44 -1.79 -13.15 -6.11
N ASN A 45 -2.85 -12.92 -6.88
CA ASN A 45 -2.79 -12.75 -8.33
C ASN A 45 -3.99 -11.92 -8.83
N LYS A 46 -3.76 -11.07 -9.84
CA LYS A 46 -4.76 -10.20 -10.45
C LYS A 46 -5.95 -10.94 -11.06
N PHE A 47 -5.79 -12.21 -11.47
CA PHE A 47 -6.90 -13.01 -11.98
C PHE A 47 -7.96 -13.37 -10.93
N LEU A 48 -7.69 -13.09 -9.65
CA LEU A 48 -8.63 -13.28 -8.54
C LEU A 48 -9.41 -12.01 -8.22
N ILE A 49 -9.16 -10.90 -8.91
CA ILE A 49 -9.95 -9.68 -8.77
C ILE A 49 -11.33 -9.94 -9.37
N THR A 50 -12.35 -9.91 -8.54
CA THR A 50 -13.76 -9.90 -8.96
C THR A 50 -14.20 -8.48 -9.31
N ALA A 51 -15.34 -8.34 -10.00
CA ALA A 51 -15.94 -7.03 -10.26
C ALA A 51 -16.24 -6.27 -8.96
N GLU A 52 -16.75 -6.97 -7.94
CA GLU A 52 -17.01 -6.40 -6.61
C GLU A 52 -15.74 -5.85 -5.96
N ILE A 53 -14.62 -6.59 -6.02
CA ILE A 53 -13.34 -6.08 -5.51
C ILE A 53 -12.94 -4.85 -6.31
N ALA A 54 -12.97 -4.92 -7.64
CA ALA A 54 -12.56 -3.82 -8.53
C ALA A 54 -13.35 -2.52 -8.29
N GLU A 55 -14.66 -2.61 -8.06
CA GLU A 55 -15.54 -1.45 -7.81
C GLU A 55 -15.33 -0.83 -6.42
N SER A 56 -14.72 -1.58 -5.48
CA SER A 56 -14.48 -1.14 -4.10
C SER A 56 -13.09 -0.53 -3.86
N VAL A 57 -12.17 -0.61 -4.84
CA VAL A 57 -10.78 -0.16 -4.67
C VAL A 57 -10.70 1.37 -4.56
N GLN A 58 -10.22 1.87 -3.42
CA GLN A 58 -9.91 3.29 -3.19
C GLN A 58 -8.42 3.56 -2.94
N ALA A 59 -7.66 2.53 -2.56
CA ALA A 59 -6.22 2.59 -2.36
C ALA A 59 -5.57 1.33 -2.93
N PHE A 60 -4.37 1.48 -3.51
CA PHE A 60 -3.60 0.39 -4.09
C PHE A 60 -2.18 0.39 -3.55
N VAL A 61 -1.83 -0.67 -2.81
CA VAL A 61 -0.49 -0.89 -2.25
C VAL A 61 0.08 -2.15 -2.89
N VAL A 62 1.23 -2.03 -3.54
CA VAL A 62 1.85 -3.15 -4.28
C VAL A 62 3.31 -3.31 -3.91
N TYR A 63 3.72 -4.54 -3.63
CA TYR A 63 5.10 -4.87 -3.29
C TYR A 63 5.88 -5.28 -4.54
N PHE A 64 7.14 -4.84 -4.65
CA PHE A 64 8.11 -5.37 -5.59
C PHE A 64 9.40 -5.80 -4.90
N ASP A 65 10.03 -6.84 -5.44
CA ASP A 65 11.38 -7.25 -5.04
C ASP A 65 12.40 -6.39 -5.79
N SER A 66 13.02 -5.45 -5.07
CA SER A 66 14.03 -4.55 -5.63
C SER A 66 15.32 -5.27 -6.00
N THR A 67 15.60 -6.46 -5.47
CA THR A 67 16.82 -7.22 -5.80
C THR A 67 16.77 -7.79 -7.20
N GLN A 68 15.56 -7.94 -7.76
CA GLN A 68 15.33 -8.40 -9.12
C GLN A 68 15.29 -7.20 -10.07
N LYS A 69 16.11 -7.21 -11.14
CA LYS A 69 16.11 -6.13 -12.16
C LYS A 69 14.76 -5.95 -12.85
N SER A 70 13.97 -7.02 -12.92
CA SER A 70 12.61 -7.11 -13.45
C SER A 70 11.53 -6.95 -12.37
N GLY A 71 11.88 -6.55 -11.14
CA GLY A 71 10.93 -6.42 -10.03
C GLY A 71 9.75 -5.52 -10.38
N LEU A 72 10.00 -4.42 -11.10
CA LEU A 72 8.96 -3.51 -11.58
C LEU A 72 8.13 -4.07 -12.73
N ASP A 73 8.60 -5.08 -13.48
CA ASP A 73 7.84 -5.65 -14.61
C ASP A 73 6.60 -6.39 -14.10
N SER A 74 6.75 -7.10 -12.98
CA SER A 74 5.64 -7.81 -12.32
C SER A 74 4.57 -6.84 -11.84
N VAL A 75 4.98 -5.72 -11.25
CA VAL A 75 4.09 -4.64 -10.80
C VAL A 75 3.44 -3.92 -11.98
N SER A 76 4.19 -3.66 -13.04
CA SER A 76 3.69 -2.98 -14.23
C SER A 76 2.51 -3.71 -14.88
N SER A 77 2.41 -5.03 -14.66
CA SER A 77 1.28 -5.83 -15.13
C SER A 77 -0.06 -5.51 -14.43
N TRP A 78 -0.04 -4.76 -13.33
CA TRP A 78 -1.21 -4.25 -12.60
C TRP A 78 -1.64 -2.84 -13.05
N LEU A 79 -0.81 -2.11 -13.79
CA LEU A 79 -1.10 -0.72 -14.20
C LEU A 79 -2.44 -0.58 -14.95
N PRO A 80 -2.81 -1.46 -15.90
CA PRO A 80 -4.11 -1.33 -16.57
C PRO A 80 -5.30 -1.44 -15.62
N LEU A 81 -5.14 -2.16 -14.51
CA LEU A 81 -6.17 -2.28 -13.48
C LEU A 81 -6.18 -1.03 -12.58
N ALA A 82 -5.01 -0.55 -12.15
CA ALA A 82 -4.89 0.68 -11.35
C ALA A 82 -5.43 1.90 -12.12
N GLU A 83 -5.17 2.00 -13.42
CA GLU A 83 -5.72 3.04 -14.31
C GLU A 83 -7.25 2.96 -14.43
N ALA A 84 -7.83 1.76 -14.34
CA ALA A 84 -9.28 1.57 -14.35
C ALA A 84 -9.94 1.89 -13.01
N TRP A 85 -9.25 1.60 -11.89
CA TRP A 85 -9.76 1.83 -10.54
C TRP A 85 -9.62 3.28 -10.09
N LEU A 86 -8.61 4.02 -10.60
CA LEU A 86 -8.30 5.40 -10.21
C LEU A 86 -8.22 5.59 -8.68
N PRO A 87 -7.43 4.78 -7.94
CA PRO A 87 -7.32 4.91 -6.50
C PRO A 87 -6.67 6.25 -6.12
N GLU A 88 -7.14 6.85 -5.01
CA GLU A 88 -6.61 8.12 -4.50
C GLU A 88 -5.23 7.94 -3.86
N VAL A 89 -4.95 6.75 -3.34
CA VAL A 89 -3.67 6.38 -2.73
C VAL A 89 -3.01 5.26 -3.54
N MET A 90 -1.82 5.52 -4.08
CA MET A 90 -1.01 4.53 -4.80
C MET A 90 0.37 4.43 -4.17
N ILE A 91 0.74 3.27 -3.64
CA ILE A 91 2.01 3.06 -2.93
C ILE A 91 2.75 1.86 -3.51
N LEU A 92 3.97 2.11 -3.98
CA LEU A 92 4.93 1.09 -4.38
C LEU A 92 5.83 0.78 -3.17
N VAL A 93 5.81 -0.47 -2.72
CA VAL A 93 6.53 -0.91 -1.53
C VAL A 93 7.68 -1.84 -1.91
N CYS A 94 8.84 -1.65 -1.31
CA CYS A 94 9.90 -2.66 -1.27
C CYS A 94 10.49 -2.74 0.13
N ASP A 95 11.31 -3.74 0.41
CA ASP A 95 12.05 -3.78 1.67
C ASP A 95 13.04 -2.60 1.74
N ARG A 96 13.96 -2.57 0.78
CA ARG A 96 14.97 -1.54 0.56
C ARG A 96 15.29 -1.51 -0.92
N VAL A 97 15.59 -0.37 -1.51
CA VAL A 97 16.05 -0.32 -2.91
C VAL A 97 17.40 -1.02 -3.06
N SER A 98 17.71 -1.55 -4.25
CA SER A 98 18.93 -2.32 -4.48
C SER A 98 19.73 -1.79 -5.66
N GLU A 99 20.98 -1.42 -5.42
CA GLU A 99 21.90 -0.99 -6.49
C GLU A 99 22.19 -2.11 -7.52
N ASN A 100 22.02 -3.37 -7.15
CA ASN A 100 22.23 -4.53 -8.03
C ASN A 100 20.96 -4.97 -8.78
N GLY A 101 19.81 -4.42 -8.43
CA GLY A 101 18.51 -4.73 -9.02
C GLY A 101 17.81 -3.49 -9.55
N VAL A 102 16.82 -3.00 -8.81
CA VAL A 102 16.13 -1.73 -9.02
C VAL A 102 16.61 -0.76 -7.95
N ASN A 103 17.42 0.21 -8.35
CA ASN A 103 17.93 1.26 -7.48
C ASN A 103 16.88 2.34 -7.22
N ARG A 104 17.20 3.26 -6.30
CA ARG A 104 16.31 4.35 -5.87
C ARG A 104 15.84 5.20 -7.05
N GLN A 105 16.77 5.61 -7.92
CA GLN A 105 16.46 6.46 -9.07
C GLN A 105 15.42 5.79 -9.98
N LYS A 106 15.65 4.52 -10.37
CA LYS A 106 14.74 3.79 -11.25
C LYS A 106 13.36 3.59 -10.63
N ALA A 107 13.30 3.28 -9.33
CA ALA A 107 12.04 3.14 -8.61
C ALA A 107 11.28 4.48 -8.54
N GLN A 108 11.96 5.58 -8.22
CA GLN A 108 11.36 6.91 -8.16
C GLN A 108 10.86 7.41 -9.52
N GLU A 109 11.65 7.22 -10.59
CA GLU A 109 11.21 7.57 -11.96
C GLU A 109 9.95 6.79 -12.36
N TRP A 110 9.89 5.50 -12.01
CA TRP A 110 8.71 4.68 -12.23
C TRP A 110 7.51 5.19 -11.43
N CYS A 111 7.72 5.52 -10.15
CA CYS A 111 6.69 6.06 -9.26
C CYS A 111 6.11 7.38 -9.80
N ILE A 112 6.96 8.35 -10.15
CA ILE A 112 6.55 9.64 -10.72
C ILE A 112 5.74 9.44 -12.01
N LYS A 113 6.21 8.53 -12.88
CA LYS A 113 5.54 8.24 -14.15
C LYS A 113 4.12 7.68 -13.97
N HIS A 114 3.91 6.87 -12.93
CA HIS A 114 2.66 6.14 -12.72
C HIS A 114 1.83 6.67 -11.54
N GLY A 115 2.26 7.75 -10.88
CA GLY A 115 1.55 8.39 -9.77
C GLY A 115 1.69 7.65 -8.42
N PHE A 116 2.66 6.74 -8.28
CA PHE A 116 2.88 6.02 -7.03
C PHE A 116 3.80 6.82 -6.09
N GLU A 117 3.63 6.61 -4.79
CA GLU A 117 4.63 6.94 -3.78
C GLU A 117 5.55 5.73 -3.55
N LEU A 118 6.87 5.94 -3.52
CA LEU A 118 7.82 4.90 -3.13
C LEU A 118 7.95 4.84 -1.60
N VAL A 119 7.70 3.67 -1.01
CA VAL A 119 7.94 3.43 0.42
C VAL A 119 8.85 2.23 0.61
N GLU A 120 10.00 2.47 1.23
CA GLU A 120 10.90 1.41 1.71
C GLU A 120 10.53 1.01 3.13
N LEU A 121 10.36 -0.30 3.39
CA LEU A 121 10.07 -0.84 4.72
C LEU A 121 11.26 -0.74 5.67
N SER A 122 12.47 -0.73 5.13
CA SER A 122 13.75 -0.67 5.85
C SER A 122 14.78 0.10 5.02
N PRO A 123 14.66 1.44 4.89
CA PRO A 123 15.60 2.26 4.12
C PRO A 123 17.03 2.24 4.70
N GLU A 124 18.04 2.59 3.90
CA GLU A 124 19.44 2.82 4.38
C GLU A 124 19.51 4.15 5.11
N ASP A 125 19.05 5.19 4.44
CA ASP A 125 19.06 6.53 4.94
C ASP A 125 17.75 6.79 5.67
N LEU A 126 17.85 7.04 6.97
CA LEU A 126 16.73 7.55 7.76
C LEU A 126 16.75 9.08 7.70
N PRO A 127 15.56 9.72 7.74
CA PRO A 127 15.50 11.17 7.89
C PRO A 127 16.22 11.60 9.16
N GLU A 128 16.87 12.77 9.12
CA GLU A 128 17.64 13.30 10.24
C GLU A 128 16.72 13.55 11.44
N GLU A 129 17.12 13.07 12.64
CA GLU A 129 16.31 13.19 13.86
C GLU A 129 16.17 14.65 14.34
N ASP A 130 17.09 15.52 13.94
CA ASP A 130 17.11 16.94 14.29
C ASP A 130 16.25 17.81 13.33
N ASP A 131 15.63 17.21 12.31
CA ASP A 131 14.62 17.90 11.51
C ASP A 131 13.38 18.19 12.39
N ASP A 132 12.84 19.41 12.34
CA ASP A 132 11.64 19.77 13.07
C ASP A 132 10.42 18.94 12.62
N PHE A 133 10.46 18.41 11.38
CA PHE A 133 9.42 17.58 10.78
C PHE A 133 10.00 16.39 10.01
N PRO A 134 10.58 15.40 10.71
CA PRO A 134 11.23 14.28 10.04
C PRO A 134 10.18 13.48 9.26
N GLU A 135 10.50 13.17 8.00
CA GLU A 135 9.64 12.34 7.15
C GLU A 135 9.41 10.97 7.80
N SER A 136 8.23 10.39 7.60
CA SER A 136 7.98 9.02 8.04
C SER A 136 8.39 8.04 6.95
N THR A 137 8.91 6.89 7.36
CA THR A 137 9.30 5.80 6.46
C THR A 137 8.58 4.49 6.83
N GLY A 138 8.73 3.47 5.98
CA GLY A 138 8.20 2.13 6.19
C GLY A 138 6.70 2.06 6.48
N VAL A 139 6.32 1.13 7.36
CA VAL A 139 4.90 0.87 7.68
C VAL A 139 4.20 2.12 8.23
N LYS A 140 4.91 2.93 9.02
CA LYS A 140 4.37 4.19 9.56
C LYS A 140 3.91 5.11 8.42
N ARG A 141 4.69 5.22 7.34
CA ARG A 141 4.32 6.04 6.18
C ARG A 141 3.10 5.49 5.45
N ILE A 142 3.03 4.17 5.24
CA ILE A 142 1.85 3.50 4.64
C ILE A 142 0.59 3.81 5.45
N VAL A 143 0.64 3.62 6.78
CA VAL A 143 -0.49 3.87 7.67
C VAL A 143 -0.90 5.35 7.64
N GLN A 144 0.06 6.28 7.59
CA GLN A 144 -0.23 7.71 7.47
C GLN A 144 -0.93 8.05 6.15
N ALA A 145 -0.46 7.52 5.02
CA ALA A 145 -1.11 7.73 3.72
C ALA A 145 -2.56 7.21 3.72
N LEU A 146 -2.80 6.01 4.28
CA LEU A 146 -4.14 5.44 4.41
C LEU A 146 -5.04 6.24 5.37
N ASN A 147 -4.50 6.77 6.47
CA ASN A 147 -5.24 7.63 7.41
C ASN A 147 -5.51 9.05 6.84
N ALA A 148 -4.68 9.52 5.92
CA ALA A 148 -4.86 10.84 5.29
C ALA A 148 -5.87 10.80 4.15
N ASN A 149 -6.23 9.61 3.66
CA ASN A 149 -7.21 9.44 2.60
C ASN A 149 -8.64 9.83 3.06
N VAL A 150 -9.48 10.27 2.12
CA VAL A 150 -10.90 10.54 2.39
C VAL A 150 -11.72 9.38 1.86
N TRP A 151 -12.04 8.43 2.74
CA TRP A 151 -12.77 7.22 2.38
C TRP A 151 -14.24 7.51 2.07
N SER A 152 -14.82 6.79 1.11
CA SER A 152 -16.22 6.99 0.67
C SER A 152 -17.27 6.82 1.77
N ASN A 153 -16.93 6.09 2.84
CA ASN A 153 -17.79 5.83 4.00
C ASN A 153 -17.34 6.59 5.26
N VAL A 154 -16.58 7.67 5.10
CA VAL A 154 -16.09 8.48 6.20
C VAL A 154 -17.23 9.09 7.03
N VAL A 155 -17.11 8.99 8.36
CA VAL A 155 -17.98 9.64 9.34
C VAL A 155 -17.15 10.66 10.11
N MET A 156 -17.39 11.95 9.87
CA MET A 156 -16.68 13.03 10.52
C MET A 156 -17.00 13.09 12.02
N LYS A 157 -15.96 13.31 12.83
CA LYS A 157 -16.11 13.55 14.27
C LYS A 157 -16.42 15.02 14.52
N ASN A 158 -17.36 15.27 15.44
CA ASN A 158 -17.73 16.60 15.92
C ASN A 158 -16.88 17.03 17.11
#